data_AF-A0A3E0J4X4-F1
#
_entry.id   AF-A0A3E0J4X4-F1
#
_cell.length_a   1.000
_cell.length_b   1.000
_cell.length_c   1.000
_cell.angle_alpha   90.00
_cell.angle_beta   90.00
_cell.angle_gamma   90.00
#
_symmetry.space_group_name_H-M   'P 1'
#
loop_
_entity.id
_entity.type
_entity.pdbx_description
1 polymer ?
#
loop_
_entity_poly.entity_id
_entity_poly.type
_entity_poly.pdbx_seq_one_letter_code
_entity_poly.pdbx_strand_id
1 'polypeptide(L)' 'MFWWIIGFLNIVLAVVELIVAFKNEDKHLSWIHVMYSLMFISYSFSAFNQNLLYGIPGLIIGLYAIFLKFRN' A
#
# COMPACT_ATOMS: atom_id res chain seq x y z
N MET A 1 8.39 13.38 12.94
CA MET A 1 7.47 14.02 11.97
C MET A 1 7.44 13.27 10.63
N PHE A 2 8.59 13.08 9.98
CA PHE A 2 8.71 12.33 8.70
C PHE A 2 8.06 10.92 8.72
N TRP A 3 8.26 10.15 9.80
CA TRP A 3 7.69 8.81 9.98
C TRP A 3 6.17 8.76 9.95
N TRP A 4 5.52 9.77 10.52
CA TRP A 4 4.06 9.87 10.52
C TRP A 4 3.53 10.15 9.12
N ILE A 5 4.23 10.97 8.33
CA ILE A 5 3.88 11.26 6.94
C ILE A 5 3.95 9.98 6.10
N ILE A 6 5.00 9.18 6.27
CA ILE A 6 5.13 7.87 5.61
C ILE A 6 4.00 6.92 6.02
N GLY A 7 3.68 6.86 7.32
CA GLY A 7 2.58 6.04 7.82
C GLY A 7 1.24 6.43 7.21
N PHE A 8 0.93 7.72 7.16
CA PHE A 8 -0.28 8.23 6.53
C PHE A 8 -0.34 7.94 5.03
N LEU A 9 0.78 8.08 4.30
CA LEU A 9 0.85 7.74 2.88
C LEU A 9 0.53 6.25 2.63
N ASN A 10 1.08 5.36 3.44
CA ASN A 10 0.77 3.93 3.34
C ASN A 10 -0.71 3.64 3.66
N ILE A 11 -1.32 4.34 4.62
CA ILE A 11 -2.77 4.21 4.87
C ILE A 11 -3.59 4.63 3.65
N VAL A 12 -3.23 5.76 3.01
CA VAL A 12 -3.92 6.24 1.81
C VAL A 12 -3.82 5.19 0.69
N LEU A 13 -2.63 4.61 0.49
CA LEU A 13 -2.43 3.53 -0.48
C LEU A 13 -3.27 2.30 -0.16
N ALA A 14 -3.36 1.90 1.11
CA ALA A 14 -4.20 0.78 1.54
C ALA A 14 -5.68 1.01 1.18
N VAL A 15 -6.20 2.21 1.46
CA VAL A 15 -7.59 2.56 1.13
C VAL A 15 -7.83 2.53 -0.38
N VAL A 16 -6.90 3.07 -1.18
CA VAL A 16 -7.01 3.04 -2.65
C VAL A 16 -7.05 1.60 -3.17
N GLU A 17 -6.14 0.75 -2.73
CA GLU A 17 -6.11 -0.67 -3.14
C GLU A 17 -7.37 -1.42 -2.70
N LEU A 18 -7.89 -1.13 -1.50
CA LEU A 18 -9.14 -1.72 -1.02
C LEU A 18 -10.34 -1.31 -1.91
N ILE A 19 -10.43 -0.04 -2.30
CA ILE A 19 -11.47 0.44 -3.22
C ILE A 19 -11.34 -0.25 -4.59
N VAL A 20 -10.12 -0.39 -5.10
CA VAL A 20 -9.86 -1.08 -6.38
C VAL A 20 -10.24 -2.56 -6.28
N ALA A 21 -9.96 -3.21 -5.16
CA ALA A 21 -10.33 -4.60 -4.92
C ALA A 21 -11.84 -4.81 -5.00
N PHE A 22 -12.63 -3.94 -4.37
CA PHE A 22 -14.10 -4.03 -4.40
C PHE A 22 -14.69 -3.68 -5.77
N LYS A 23 -14.01 -2.86 -6.56
CA LYS A 23 -14.46 -2.47 -7.89
C LYS A 23 -14.09 -3.49 -8.98
N ASN A 24 -13.18 -4.42 -8.70
CA ASN A 24 -12.74 -5.42 -9.67
C ASN A 24 -13.69 -6.62 -9.69
N GLU A 25 -14.28 -6.93 -10.85
CA GLU A 25 -15.17 -8.08 -11.02
C GLU A 25 -14.40 -9.41 -11.06
N ASP A 26 -13.13 -9.37 -11.48
CA ASP A 26 -12.25 -10.53 -11.43
C ASP A 26 -11.83 -10.81 -9.97
N LYS A 27 -12.32 -11.94 -9.43
CA LYS A 27 -12.00 -12.39 -8.07
C LYS A 27 -10.50 -12.51 -7.85
N HIS A 28 -9.71 -13.02 -8.81
CA HIS A 28 -8.28 -13.21 -8.62
C HIS A 28 -7.54 -11.87 -8.49
N LEU A 29 -7.86 -10.90 -9.35
CA LEU A 29 -7.31 -9.56 -9.26
C LEU A 29 -7.77 -8.84 -8.00
N SER A 30 -9.04 -8.99 -7.62
CA SER A 30 -9.57 -8.46 -6.35
C SER A 30 -8.78 -8.96 -5.14
N TRP A 31 -8.50 -10.26 -5.06
CA TRP A 31 -7.68 -10.85 -4.00
C TRP A 31 -6.26 -10.26 -3.95
N ILE A 32 -5.62 -10.05 -5.11
CA ILE A 32 -4.29 -9.41 -5.18
C ILE A 32 -4.33 -8.00 -4.58
N HIS A 33 -5.33 -7.19 -4.93
CA HIS A 33 -5.50 -5.85 -4.37
C HIS A 33 -5.77 -5.86 -2.85
N VAL A 34 -6.52 -6.85 -2.34
CA VAL A 34 -6.69 -7.05 -0.89
C VAL A 34 -5.34 -7.37 -0.22
N MET A 35 -4.51 -8.22 -0.82
CA MET A 35 -3.17 -8.52 -0.29
C MET A 35 -2.28 -7.28 -0.25
N TYR A 36 -2.30 -6.44 -1.29
CA TYR A 36 -1.59 -5.17 -1.29
C TYR A 36 -2.11 -4.21 -0.21
N SER A 37 -3.43 -4.10 -0.03
CA SER A 37 -4.00 -3.30 1.05
C SER A 37 -3.51 -3.74 2.44
N LEU A 38 -3.51 -5.04 2.72
CA LEU A 38 -3.00 -5.59 3.98
C LEU A 38 -1.50 -5.33 4.18
N MET A 39 -0.73 -5.39 3.08
CA MET A 39 0.69 -5.07 3.09
C MET A 39 0.93 -3.60 3.46
N PHE A 40 0.19 -2.66 2.87
CA PHE A 40 0.29 -1.23 3.20
C PHE A 40 -0.12 -0.90 4.64
N ILE A 41 -1.13 -1.58 5.19
CA ILE A 41 -1.50 -1.44 6.61
C ILE A 41 -0.32 -1.85 7.50
N SER A 42 0.31 -2.99 7.21
CA SER A 42 1.47 -3.48 7.96
C SER A 42 2.64 -2.49 7.93
N TYR A 43 2.87 -1.87 6.78
CA TYR A 43 3.90 -0.84 6.64
C TYR A 43 3.55 0.49 7.31
N SER A 44 2.27 0.83 7.39
CA SER A 44 1.79 1.99 8.14
C SER A 44 2.09 1.84 9.63
N PHE A 45 1.74 0.68 10.21
CA PHE A 45 2.06 0.34 11.60
C PHE A 45 3.56 0.40 11.87
N SER A 46 4.36 -0.15 10.95
CA SER A 46 5.82 -0.15 11.09
C SER A 46 6.43 1.25 11.01
N ALA A 47 5.90 2.12 10.13
CA ALA A 47 6.31 3.51 10.03
C ALA A 47 5.97 4.31 11.29
N PHE A 48 4.79 4.10 11.90
CA PHE A 48 4.45 4.74 13.17
C PHE A 48 5.33 4.25 14.32
N ASN A 49 5.77 2.99 14.27
CA ASN A 49 6.72 2.43 15.23
C ASN A 49 8.20 2.77 14.91
N GLN A 50 8.44 3.70 13.98
CA GLN A 50 9.77 4.18 13.58
C GLN A 50 10.74 3.08 13.11
N ASN A 51 10.20 1.97 12.59
CA ASN A 51 11.00 0.84 12.15
C ASN A 51 11.35 0.98 10.66
N LEU A 52 12.52 1.59 10.42
CA LEU A 52 13.08 1.96 9.12
C LEU A 52 13.12 0.83 8.09
N LEU A 53 13.45 -0.37 8.56
CA LEU A 53 13.64 -1.56 7.73
C LEU A 53 12.37 -2.02 7.01
N TYR A 54 11.20 -1.56 7.46
CA TYR A 54 9.91 -2.03 6.97
C TYR A 54 9.00 -0.89 6.49
N GLY A 55 9.13 0.33 7.00
CA GLY A 55 8.31 1.47 6.54
C GLY A 55 8.65 1.95 5.11
N ILE A 56 9.94 1.96 4.75
CA ILE A 56 10.41 2.44 3.44
C ILE A 56 10.12 1.45 2.30
N PRO A 57 10.38 0.12 2.45
CA PRO A 57 10.07 -0.85 1.39
C PRO A 57 8.61 -0.82 0.97
N GLY A 58 7.69 -0.56 1.90
CA GLY A 58 6.27 -0.42 1.59
C GLY A 58 5.95 0.72 0.64
N LEU A 59 6.51 1.90 0.89
CA LEU A 59 6.34 3.05 0.01
C LEU A 59 6.93 2.77 -1.39
N ILE A 60 8.09 2.13 -1.46
CA ILE A 60 8.75 1.81 -2.74
C ILE A 60 7.89 0.85 -3.55
N ILE A 61 7.38 -0.23 -2.93
CA ILE A 61 6.55 -1.22 -3.62
C ILE A 61 5.24 -0.59 -4.09
N GLY A 62 4.61 0.28 -3.28
CA GLY A 62 3.38 0.98 -3.68
C GLY A 62 3.57 1.98 -4.80
N LEU A 63 4.64 2.78 -4.77
CA LEU A 63 4.98 3.67 -5.87
C LEU A 63 5.33 2.89 -7.14
N TYR A 64 6.01 1.76 -7.02
CA TYR A 64 6.33 0.89 -8.14
C TYR A 64 5.09 0.22 -8.75
N ALA A 65 4.14 -0.21 -7.92
CA ALA A 65 2.86 -0.76 -8.38
C ALA A 65 2.02 0.30 -9.13
N ILE A 66 1.95 1.53 -8.61
CA ILE A 66 1.32 2.66 -9.31
C ILE A 66 2.03 2.96 -10.63
N PHE A 67 3.36 2.99 -10.63
CA PHE A 67 4.16 3.24 -11.83
C PHE A 67 3.93 2.19 -12.92
N LEU A 68 3.90 0.90 -12.56
CA LEU A 68 3.58 -0.18 -13.49
C LEU A 68 2.16 -0.05 -14.05
N LYS A 69 1.18 0.34 -13.23
CA LYS A 69 -0.21 0.55 -13.65
C LYS A 69 -0.39 1.73 -14.60
N PHE A 70 0.44 2.77 -14.52
CA PHE A 70 0.41 3.89 -15.48
C PHE A 70 1.05 3.57 -16.82
N ARG A 71 1.91 2.54 -16.87
CA ARG A 71 2.68 2.18 -18.06
C ARG A 71 1.99 1.14 -18.95
N ASN A 72 0.89 0.56 -18.50
CA ASN A 72 0.17 -0.54 -19.12
C ASN A 72 -1.33 -0.21 -19.20
#